data_AF-A0A0R1HAA3-F1
#
_entry.id   AF-A0A0R1HAA3-F1
#
_cell.length_a   1.000
_cell.length_b   1.000
_cell.length_c   1.000
_cell.angle_alpha   90.00
_cell.angle_beta   90.00
_cell.angle_gamma   90.00
#
_symmetry.space_group_name_H-M   'P 1'
#
loop_
_entity.id
_entity.type
_entity.pdbx_description
1 polymer ?
#
loop_
_entity_poly.entity_id
_entity_poly.type
_entity_poly.pdbx_seq_one_letter_code
_entity_poly.pdbx_strand_id
1 'polypeptide(L)'
;MQQQGQTPAQLFEDFVEKGDIAPLVPYSCQLCHQCTVVCPHHLELADAFLAIRQDMVQANHGHTPLKQMKGVELHQLLSRFALFCYTKKG
;
A
#
# COMPACT_ATOMS: atom_id res chain seq x y z
N MET A 1 6.87 1.18 -18.69
CA MET A 1 7.15 0.84 -17.29
C MET A 1 8.42 1.59 -16.89
N GLN A 2 8.31 2.57 -16.00
CA GLN A 2 9.46 3.38 -15.60
C GLN A 2 10.45 2.45 -14.89
N GLN A 3 11.67 2.42 -15.39
CA GLN A 3 12.75 1.57 -14.89
C GLN A 3 13.00 1.94 -13.42
N GLN A 4 12.80 0.98 -12.51
CA GLN A 4 13.33 1.08 -11.15
C GLN A 4 14.85 0.84 -11.23
N GLY A 5 15.57 1.80 -11.78
CA GLY A 5 17.03 1.81 -11.92
C GLY A 5 17.75 2.20 -10.63
N GLN A 6 17.17 1.87 -9.47
CA GLN A 6 17.76 2.12 -8.16
C GLN A 6 18.08 0.79 -7.52
N THR A 7 19.28 0.69 -6.95
CA THR A 7 19.65 -0.50 -6.18
C THR A 7 18.71 -0.62 -4.98
N PRO A 8 18.43 -1.83 -4.45
CA PRO A 8 17.60 -1.99 -3.27
C PRO A 8 18.05 -1.09 -2.10
N ALA A 9 19.36 -0.89 -1.96
CA ALA A 9 19.94 0.02 -0.96
C ALA A 9 19.42 1.45 -1.09
N GLN A 10 19.38 2.01 -2.30
CA GLN A 10 18.90 3.39 -2.54
C GLN A 10 17.40 3.54 -2.24
N LEU A 11 16.61 2.48 -2.42
CA LEU A 11 15.17 2.51 -2.15
C LEU A 11 14.86 2.58 -0.65
N PHE A 12 15.75 2.02 0.18
CA PHE A 12 15.61 1.95 1.62
C PHE A 12 16.55 2.90 2.37
N GLU A 13 17.37 3.68 1.68
CA GLU A 13 18.32 4.62 2.30
C GLU A 13 17.59 5.64 3.17
N ASP A 14 16.52 6.26 2.64
CA ASP A 14 15.66 7.17 3.40
C ASP A 14 15.01 6.49 4.63
N PHE A 15 14.67 5.20 4.52
CA PHE A 15 14.10 4.44 5.62
C PHE A 15 15.12 4.19 6.73
N VAL A 16 16.37 3.89 6.36
CA VAL A 16 17.47 3.67 7.31
C VAL A 16 17.87 4.97 8.00
N GLU A 17 17.90 6.10 7.28
CA GLU A 17 18.32 7.39 7.82
C GLU A 17 17.24 8.11 8.64
N LYS A 18 15.99 8.12 8.15
CA LYS A 18 14.91 8.95 8.69
C LYS A 18 13.79 8.15 9.35
N GLY A 19 13.77 6.83 9.15
CA GLY A 19 12.66 5.98 9.57
C GLY A 19 11.37 6.21 8.77
N ASP A 20 11.43 6.98 7.69
CA ASP A 20 10.29 7.27 6.83
C ASP A 20 10.41 6.51 5.51
N ILE A 21 9.28 6.01 5.00
CA ILE A 21 9.23 5.23 3.79
C ILE A 21 8.24 5.85 2.81
N ALA A 22 8.72 6.16 1.61
CA ALA A 22 7.89 6.75 0.57
C ALA A 22 6.68 5.83 0.30
N PRO A 23 5.42 6.32 0.34
CA PRO A 23 4.22 5.48 0.20
C PRO A 23 4.19 4.61 -1.07
N LEU A 24 4.89 5.03 -2.13
CA LEU A 24 5.00 4.24 -3.35
C LEU A 24 5.65 2.86 -3.11
N VAL A 25 6.61 2.76 -2.19
CA VAL A 25 7.33 1.52 -1.89
C VAL A 25 6.39 0.46 -1.29
N PRO A 26 5.75 0.66 -0.13
CA PRO A 26 4.88 -0.35 0.45
C PRO A 26 3.69 -0.63 -0.45
N TYR A 27 3.13 0.35 -1.18
CA TYR A 27 1.99 0.13 -2.08
C TYR A 27 2.35 -0.54 -3.41
N SER A 28 3.62 -0.57 -3.82
CA SER A 28 4.05 -1.30 -5.02
C SER A 28 3.97 -2.83 -4.84
N CYS A 29 4.16 -3.32 -3.61
CA CYS A 29 4.04 -4.73 -3.28
C CYS A 29 2.66 -5.27 -3.71
N GLN A 30 2.59 -6.48 -4.26
CA GLN A 30 1.29 -7.09 -4.63
C GLN A 30 0.86 -8.18 -3.64
N LEU A 31 1.56 -8.30 -2.50
CA LEU A 31 1.37 -9.38 -1.53
C LEU A 31 1.39 -10.77 -2.20
N CYS A 32 2.26 -10.95 -3.18
CA CYS A 32 2.39 -12.23 -3.90
C CYS A 32 3.18 -13.28 -3.11
N HIS A 33 3.76 -12.92 -1.96
CA HIS A 33 4.61 -13.75 -1.10
C HIS A 33 5.84 -14.39 -1.78
N GLN A 34 6.14 -14.03 -3.03
CA GLN A 34 7.33 -14.51 -3.73
C GLN A 34 8.62 -14.16 -2.99
N CYS A 35 8.65 -12.97 -2.35
CA CYS A 35 9.77 -12.49 -1.55
C CYS A 35 10.06 -13.40 -0.35
N THR A 36 9.04 -13.91 0.36
CA THR A 36 9.21 -14.85 1.47
C THR A 36 9.83 -16.16 0.98
N VAL A 37 9.36 -16.69 -0.16
CA VAL A 37 9.81 -17.97 -0.72
C VAL A 37 11.29 -17.94 -1.13
N VAL A 38 11.74 -16.83 -1.72
CA VAL A 38 13.13 -16.70 -2.21
C VAL A 38 14.10 -16.17 -1.16
N CYS A 39 13.62 -15.70 -0.01
CA CYS A 39 14.47 -15.04 0.97
C CYS A 39 15.34 -16.05 1.72
N PRO A 40 16.69 -15.92 1.66
CA PRO A 40 17.60 -16.79 2.42
C PRO A 40 17.51 -16.58 3.94
N HIS A 41 16.93 -15.46 4.38
CA HIS A 41 16.77 -15.10 5.79
C HIS A 41 15.33 -15.29 6.31
N HIS A 42 14.44 -15.87 5.50
CA HIS A 42 13.04 -16.13 5.86
C HIS A 42 12.31 -14.90 6.44
N LEU A 43 12.54 -13.74 5.81
CA LEU A 43 11.86 -12.49 6.19
C LEU A 43 10.46 -12.44 5.58
N GLU A 44 9.46 -12.18 6.40
CA GLU A 44 8.06 -11.98 5.98
C GLU A 44 7.83 -10.55 5.49
N LEU A 45 8.45 -10.21 4.34
CA LEU A 45 8.38 -8.87 3.76
C LEU A 45 6.96 -8.48 3.32
N ALA A 46 6.14 -9.45 2.90
CA ALA A 46 4.75 -9.19 2.52
C ALA A 46 3.94 -8.66 3.71
N ASP A 47 4.06 -9.31 4.87
CA ASP A 47 3.36 -8.92 6.09
C ASP A 47 3.90 -7.58 6.63
N ALA A 48 5.21 -7.37 6.57
CA ALA A 48 5.81 -6.08 6.93
C ALA A 48 5.27 -4.93 6.07
N PHE A 49 5.20 -5.09 4.74
CA PHE A 49 4.62 -4.06 3.87
C PHE A 49 3.12 -3.87 4.10
N LEU A 50 2.39 -4.93 4.44
CA LEU A 50 0.98 -4.81 4.80
C LEU A 50 0.80 -3.98 6.08
N ALA A 51 1.59 -4.25 7.12
CA ALA A 51 1.57 -3.49 8.36
C ALA A 51 1.89 -2.00 8.10
N ILE A 52 2.93 -1.71 7.32
CA ILE A 52 3.29 -0.33 6.96
C ILE A 52 2.12 0.38 6.26
N ARG A 53 1.41 -0.29 5.33
CA ARG A 53 0.22 0.31 4.70
C ARG A 53 -0.86 0.64 5.72
N GLN A 54 -1.10 -0.25 6.68
CA GLN A 54 -2.11 -0.04 7.73
C GLN A 54 -1.72 1.15 8.59
N ASP A 55 -0.46 1.26 9.00
CA ASP A 55 0.05 2.38 9.79
C ASP A 55 -0.09 3.71 9.03
N MET A 56 0.24 3.73 7.74
CA MET A 56 0.06 4.90 6.89
C MET A 56 -1.41 5.34 6.79
N VAL A 57 -2.33 4.37 6.64
CA VAL A 57 -3.77 4.65 6.59
C VAL A 57 -4.27 5.19 7.93
N GLN A 58 -3.83 4.61 9.05
CA GLN A 58 -4.19 5.06 10.39
C GLN A 58 -3.67 6.48 10.66
N ALA A 59 -2.41 6.76 10.31
CA ALA A 59 -1.81 8.08 10.43
C ALA A 59 -2.54 9.14 9.56
N ASN A 60 -3.12 8.73 8.45
CA ASN A 60 -3.85 9.59 7.52
C ASN A 60 -5.38 9.54 7.71
N HIS A 61 -5.86 9.28 8.93
CA HIS A 61 -7.29 9.30 9.30
C HIS A 61 -8.18 8.36 8.46
N GLY A 62 -7.64 7.22 8.02
CA GLY A 62 -8.37 6.25 7.20
C GLY A 62 -8.30 6.51 5.70
N HIS A 63 -7.58 7.56 5.27
CA HIS A 63 -7.38 7.85 3.85
C HIS A 63 -6.10 7.23 3.31
N THR A 64 -6.12 6.86 2.04
CA THR A 64 -4.92 6.32 1.38
C THR A 64 -3.96 7.47 1.04
N PRO A 65 -2.64 7.34 1.29
CA PRO A 65 -1.67 8.40 1.03
C PRO A 65 -1.39 8.63 -0.46
N LEU A 66 -1.90 7.76 -1.35
CA LEU A 66 -1.65 7.81 -2.79
C LEU A 66 -2.66 8.70 -3.51
N LYS A 67 -2.17 9.78 -4.13
CA LYS A 67 -2.99 10.68 -4.98
C LYS A 67 -3.72 9.97 -6.11
N GLN A 68 -3.17 8.86 -6.62
CA GLN A 68 -3.78 8.07 -7.71
C GLN A 68 -5.02 7.29 -7.26
N MET A 69 -5.21 7.08 -5.95
CA MET A 69 -6.34 6.30 -5.40
C MET A 69 -7.58 7.13 -5.10
N LYS A 70 -7.60 8.43 -5.42
CA LYS A 70 -8.76 9.31 -5.20
C LYS A 70 -10.06 8.80 -5.83
N GLY A 71 -9.98 8.14 -6.98
CA GLY A 71 -11.14 7.52 -7.62
C GLY A 71 -11.73 6.36 -6.80
N VAL A 72 -10.87 5.59 -6.12
CA VAL A 72 -11.30 4.53 -5.21
C VAL A 72 -11.97 5.11 -3.98
N GLU A 73 -11.44 6.20 -3.41
CA GLU A 73 -12.06 6.88 -2.28
C GLU A 73 -13.43 7.47 -2.65
N LEU A 74 -13.53 8.08 -3.84
CA LEU A 74 -14.81 8.55 -4.36
C LEU A 74 -15.80 7.39 -4.55
N HIS A 75 -15.36 6.28 -5.13
CA HIS A 75 -16.19 5.09 -5.28
C HIS A 75 -16.68 4.58 -3.92
N GLN A 76 -15.78 4.38 -2.95
CA GLN A 76 -16.12 3.94 -1.59
C GLN A 76 -17.08 4.90 -0.88
N LEU A 77 -16.93 6.21 -1.10
CA LEU A 77 -17.84 7.22 -0.57
C LEU A 77 -19.22 7.11 -1.20
N LEU A 78 -19.30 6.95 -2.52
CA LEU A 78 -20.55 6.77 -3.26
C LEU A 78 -21.25 5.45 -2.88
N SER A 79 -20.50 4.38 -2.64
CA SER A 79 -21.02 3.08 -2.18
C SER A 79 -21.72 3.13 -0.81
N ARG A 80 -21.61 4.22 -0.05
CA ARG A 80 -22.39 4.40 1.19
C ARG A 80 -23.80 4.92 0.93
N PHE A 81 -24.09 5.43 -0.25
CA PHE A 81 -25.40 5.98 -0.59
C PHE A 81 -26.26 4.94 -1.30
N ALA A 82 -27.48 4.75 -0.81
CA ALA A 82 -28.47 3.83 -1.39
C ALA A 82 -28.79 4.12 -2.87
N LEU A 83 -28.54 5.32 -3.37
CA LEU A 83 -28.72 5.68 -4.77
C LEU A 83 -27.68 5.03 -5.70
N PHE A 84 -26.45 4.82 -5.20
CA PHE A 84 -25.34 4.24 -5.97
C PHE A 84 -25.09 2.77 -5.62
N CYS A 85 -25.94 2.19 -4.77
CA CYS A 85 -25.94 0.77 -4.42
C CYS A 85 -27.29 0.14 -4.78
N TYR A 86 -27.27 -0.93 -5.58
CA TYR A 86 -28.45 -1.75 -5.79
C TYR A 86 -28.69 -2.60 -4.53
N THR A 87 -29.48 -2.09 -3.59
CA THR A 87 -30.06 -2.94 -2.54
C THR A 87 -31.34 -3.55 -3.10
N LYS A 88 -31.30 -4.82 -3.52
CA LYS A 88 -32.53 -5.58 -3.74
C LYS A 88 -33.24 -5.65 -2.38
N LYS A 89 -34.30 -4.88 -2.19
CA LYS A 89 -35.23 -5.09 -1.07
C LYS A 89 -35.86 -6.46 -1.31
N GLY A 90 -35.38 -7.46 -0.57
CA GLY A 90 -36.10 -8.72 -0.34
C GLY A 90 -37.28 -8.46 0.58
#